data_AF-A0A2D0KF16-F1
#
_entry.id   AF-A0A2D0KF16-F1
#
_cell.length_a   1.000
_cell.length_b   1.000
_cell.length_c   1.000
_cell.angle_alpha   90.00
_cell.angle_beta   90.00
_cell.angle_gamma   90.00
#
_symmetry.space_group_name_H-M   'P 1'
#
loop_
_entity.id
_entity.type
_entity.pdbx_description
1 polymer ?
#
loop_
_entity_poly.entity_id
_entity_poly.type
_entity_poly.pdbx_seq_one_letter_code
_entity_poly.pdbx_strand_id
1 'polypeptide(L)'
;MSEHIETLETAINEQFRQDALCKKIAAIPGVGVLTATAIVSAVGDGKGFKNGRQLAAWLGLVPLQHSSGGKNVLGRISKRGDSYIRTLLIHGARSVILARRHKLLPGSWLSRLLARRNKNVAAVALANKNARMLWVLLTTDKEFSPEQTVGAVYM
;
A
#
# COMPACT_ATOMS: atom_id res chain seq x y z
N MET A 1 22.01 12.45 -19.49
CA MET A 1 20.77 12.32 -18.69
C MET A 1 20.35 10.87 -18.49
N SER A 2 20.36 10.04 -19.55
CA SER A 2 20.03 8.60 -19.44
C SER A 2 20.99 7.82 -18.53
N GLU A 3 22.30 8.05 -18.66
CA GLU A 3 23.34 7.37 -17.86
C GLU A 3 23.18 7.58 -16.34
N HIS A 4 22.75 8.78 -15.91
CA HIS A 4 22.51 9.07 -14.50
C HIS A 4 21.28 8.32 -13.97
N ILE A 5 20.23 8.19 -14.79
CA ILE A 5 19.03 7.42 -14.44
C ILE A 5 19.39 5.94 -14.31
N GLU A 6 20.12 5.39 -15.27
CA GLU A 6 20.56 3.98 -15.27
C GLU A 6 21.44 3.66 -14.05
N THR A 7 22.32 4.59 -13.67
CA THR A 7 23.15 4.46 -12.47
C THR A 7 22.30 4.39 -11.20
N LEU A 8 21.31 5.29 -11.07
CA LEU A 8 20.41 5.31 -9.91
C LEU A 8 19.49 4.08 -9.88
N GLU A 9 18.98 3.64 -11.02
CA GLU A 9 18.19 2.41 -11.12
C GLU A 9 19.00 1.19 -10.69
N THR A 10 20.27 1.10 -11.09
CA THR A 10 21.18 0.04 -10.67
C THR A 10 21.36 0.07 -9.15
N ALA A 11 21.62 1.25 -8.57
CA ALA A 11 21.77 1.40 -7.11
C ALA A 11 20.49 1.01 -6.35
N ILE A 12 19.30 1.40 -6.84
CA ILE A 12 18.01 1.05 -6.23
C ILE A 12 17.79 -0.47 -6.26
N ASN A 13 18.11 -1.12 -7.39
CA ASN A 13 17.97 -2.56 -7.52
C ASN A 13 18.95 -3.32 -6.62
N GLU A 14 20.18 -2.82 -6.46
CA GLU A 14 21.17 -3.43 -5.58
C GLU A 14 20.73 -3.34 -4.12
N GLN A 15 20.30 -2.15 -3.68
CA GLN A 15 19.73 -1.95 -2.34
C GLN A 15 18.55 -2.91 -2.10
N PHE A 16 17.66 -3.05 -3.07
CA PHE A 16 16.51 -3.96 -2.97
C PHE A 16 16.93 -5.43 -2.79
N ARG A 17 17.99 -5.87 -3.48
CA ARG A 17 18.49 -7.27 -3.38
C ARG A 17 19.10 -7.56 -2.02
N GLN A 18 19.84 -6.61 -1.47
CA GLN A 18 20.54 -6.73 -0.20
C GLN A 18 19.59 -6.63 1.01
N ASP A 19 18.50 -5.87 0.89
CA ASP A 19 17.57 -5.63 1.98
C ASP A 19 16.44 -6.69 2.06
N ALA A 20 16.44 -7.47 3.13
CA ALA A 20 15.42 -8.49 3.39
C ALA A 20 14.01 -7.90 3.59
N LEU A 21 13.89 -6.73 4.22
CA LEU A 21 12.59 -6.07 4.41
C LEU A 21 12.01 -5.62 3.08
N CYS A 22 12.85 -5.06 2.19
CA CYS A 22 12.44 -4.66 0.85
C CYS A 22 11.85 -5.84 0.06
N LYS A 23 12.55 -6.98 0.05
CA LYS A 23 12.07 -8.21 -0.62
C LYS A 23 10.76 -8.71 -0.04
N LYS A 24 10.66 -8.71 1.30
CA LYS A 24 9.48 -9.16 2.03
C LYS A 24 8.24 -8.36 1.68
N ILE A 25 8.34 -7.03 1.66
CA ILE A 25 7.18 -6.18 1.36
C ILE A 25 6.81 -6.15 -0.12
N ALA A 26 7.76 -6.40 -1.03
CA ALA A 26 7.50 -6.50 -2.46
C ALA A 26 6.65 -7.72 -2.86
N ALA A 27 6.47 -8.69 -1.96
CA ALA A 27 5.52 -9.78 -2.15
C ALA A 27 4.05 -9.29 -2.19
N ILE A 28 3.76 -8.12 -1.61
CA ILE A 28 2.41 -7.53 -1.65
C ILE A 28 2.09 -7.08 -3.08
N PRO A 29 0.97 -7.51 -3.67
CA PRO A 29 0.55 -7.05 -4.99
C PRO A 29 0.44 -5.52 -5.06
N GLY A 30 1.15 -4.93 -6.01
CA GLY A 30 1.23 -3.49 -6.20
C GLY A 30 2.38 -2.81 -5.45
N VAL A 31 3.24 -3.56 -4.76
CA VAL A 31 4.50 -3.06 -4.21
C VAL A 31 5.64 -3.60 -5.08
N GLY A 32 6.25 -2.72 -5.88
CA GLY A 32 7.44 -3.06 -6.69
C GLY A 32 8.73 -2.54 -6.04
N VAL A 33 9.87 -2.79 -6.69
CA VAL A 33 11.22 -2.39 -6.23
C VAL A 33 11.26 -0.95 -5.73
N LEU A 34 10.87 0.01 -6.58
CA LEU A 34 10.89 1.44 -6.23
C LEU A 34 10.02 1.76 -5.00
N THR A 35 8.84 1.14 -4.91
CA THR A 35 7.92 1.35 -3.78
C THR A 35 8.45 0.71 -2.51
N ALA A 36 9.02 -0.48 -2.60
CA ALA A 36 9.59 -1.20 -1.47
C ALA A 36 10.78 -0.42 -0.89
N THR A 37 11.75 -0.05 -1.72
CA THR A 37 12.93 0.72 -1.29
C THR A 37 12.52 2.08 -0.72
N ALA A 38 11.60 2.80 -1.35
CA ALA A 38 11.12 4.08 -0.81
C ALA A 38 10.43 3.93 0.56
N ILE A 39 9.66 2.86 0.76
CA ILE A 39 9.00 2.60 2.04
C ILE A 39 10.02 2.27 3.12
N VAL A 40 10.89 1.27 2.89
CA VAL A 40 11.87 0.87 3.91
C VAL A 40 12.81 2.02 4.26
N SER A 41 13.26 2.81 3.28
CA SER A 41 14.05 4.01 3.55
C SER A 41 13.32 5.06 4.40
N ALA A 42 12.00 5.17 4.27
CA ALA A 42 11.22 6.16 5.00
C ALA A 42 10.74 5.69 6.38
N VAL A 43 10.49 4.39 6.55
CA VAL A 43 9.87 3.85 7.78
C VAL A 43 10.72 2.83 8.54
N GLY A 44 11.84 2.38 7.98
CA GLY A 44 12.68 1.32 8.53
C GLY A 44 11.90 0.02 8.75
N ASP A 45 12.04 -0.55 9.94
CA ASP A 45 11.32 -1.77 10.38
C ASP A 45 9.86 -1.52 10.78
N GLY A 46 9.37 -0.28 10.64
CA GLY A 46 7.99 0.10 10.92
C GLY A 46 7.60 0.08 12.41
N LYS A 47 8.51 -0.26 13.33
CA LYS A 47 8.21 -0.32 14.78
C LYS A 47 7.96 1.04 15.42
N GLY A 48 8.33 2.13 14.72
CA GLY A 48 7.95 3.49 15.10
C GLY A 48 6.43 3.75 15.08
N PHE A 49 5.64 2.85 14.47
CA PHE A 49 4.18 2.92 14.44
C PHE A 49 3.57 1.86 15.36
N LYS A 50 2.60 2.28 16.18
CA LYS A 50 1.83 1.43 17.11
C LYS A 50 1.01 0.35 16.39
N ASN A 51 0.52 0.64 15.19
CA ASN A 51 -0.26 -0.29 14.37
C ASN A 51 -0.32 0.17 12.90
N GLY A 52 -0.77 -0.73 12.01
CA GLY A 52 -0.90 -0.43 10.59
C GLY A 52 -1.91 0.68 10.24
N ARG A 53 -2.87 1.00 11.13
CA ARG A 53 -3.75 2.17 10.92
C ARG A 53 -2.97 3.47 11.10
N GLN A 54 -2.02 3.50 12.03
CA GLN A 54 -1.14 4.67 12.23
C GLN A 54 -0.20 4.85 11.03
N LEU A 55 0.38 3.78 10.49
CA LEU A 55 1.17 3.88 9.26
C LEU A 55 0.32 4.39 8.09
N ALA A 56 -0.87 3.83 7.88
CA ALA A 56 -1.78 4.30 6.82
C ALA A 56 -2.20 5.77 7.01
N ALA A 57 -2.34 6.23 8.25
CA ALA A 57 -2.63 7.62 8.57
C ALA A 57 -1.45 8.55 8.27
N TRP A 58 -0.23 8.11 8.61
CA TRP A 58 1.02 8.82 8.32
C TRP A 58 1.25 8.97 6.80
N LEU A 59 0.89 7.95 6.02
CA LEU A 59 0.90 8.00 4.54
C LEU A 59 -0.24 8.84 3.94
N GLY A 60 -1.18 9.32 4.76
CA GLY A 60 -2.33 10.12 4.32
C GLY A 60 -3.37 9.35 3.53
N LEU A 61 -3.44 8.03 3.71
CA LEU A 61 -4.38 7.14 3.03
C LEU A 61 -5.71 6.97 3.79
N VAL A 62 -5.83 7.54 4.99
CA VAL A 62 -7.04 7.48 5.81
C VAL A 62 -8.01 8.62 5.47
N PRO A 63 -9.33 8.41 5.64
CA PRO A 63 -10.30 9.49 5.50
C PRO A 63 -10.00 10.65 6.45
N LEU A 64 -10.25 11.86 5.99
CA LEU A 64 -10.29 13.07 6.81
C LEU A 64 -11.56 13.03 7.65
N GLN A 65 -11.41 13.17 8.97
CA GLN A 65 -12.52 13.22 9.90
C GLN A 65 -12.84 14.68 10.24
N HIS A 66 -14.09 15.05 10.03
CA HIS A 66 -14.65 16.30 10.55
C HIS A 66 -15.75 15.93 11.56
N SER A 67 -15.57 16.36 12.81
CA SER A 67 -16.52 16.13 13.88
C SER A 67 -16.89 17.47 14.51
N SER A 68 -18.14 17.89 14.36
CA SER A 68 -18.72 19.04 15.04
C SER A 68 -20.08 18.66 15.62
N GLY A 69 -20.39 19.14 16.83
CA GLY A 69 -21.68 18.90 17.48
C GLY A 69 -22.11 17.43 17.59
N GLY A 70 -21.17 16.50 17.80
CA GLY A 70 -21.46 15.07 17.95
C GLY A 70 -21.70 14.28 16.65
N LYS A 71 -21.66 14.92 15.47
CA LYS A 71 -21.77 14.24 14.17
C LYS A 71 -20.38 13.95 13.61
N ASN A 72 -20.10 12.67 13.35
CA ASN A 72 -18.86 12.23 12.71
C ASN A 72 -19.05 12.14 11.19
N VAL A 73 -18.37 12.99 10.44
CA VAL A 73 -18.39 12.98 8.97
C VAL A 73 -17.02 12.55 8.45
N LEU A 74 -16.99 11.50 7.63
CA LEU A 74 -15.79 11.05 6.93
C LEU A 74 -15.77 11.63 5.52
N GLY A 75 -14.69 12.35 5.19
CA GLY A 75 -14.50 13.02 3.91
C GLY A 75 -13.53 12.30 2.97
N ARG A 76 -12.84 13.09 2.13
CA ARG A 76 -11.74 12.63 1.25
C ARG A 76 -10.58 12.10 2.10
N ILE A 77 -9.61 11.40 1.48
CA ILE A 77 -8.38 11.06 2.19
C ILE A 77 -7.66 12.31 2.72
N SER A 78 -6.99 12.18 3.86
CA SER A 78 -6.35 13.30 4.54
C SER A 78 -5.23 13.94 3.72
N LYS A 79 -4.55 13.15 2.86
CA LYS A 79 -3.35 13.55 2.09
C LYS A 79 -2.21 14.11 2.95
N ARG A 80 -2.25 13.90 4.27
CA ARG A 80 -1.14 14.27 5.17
C ARG A 80 0.04 13.32 4.96
N GLY A 81 1.26 13.80 5.20
CA GLY A 81 2.49 13.03 4.97
C GLY A 81 2.94 12.97 3.50
N ASP A 82 3.87 12.05 3.23
CA ASP A 82 4.65 12.01 2.00
C ASP A 82 3.80 11.79 0.74
N SER A 83 3.85 12.75 -0.19
CA SER A 83 3.09 12.71 -1.44
C SER A 83 3.64 11.70 -2.44
N TYR A 84 4.95 11.47 -2.43
CA TYR A 84 5.65 10.55 -3.33
C TYR A 84 5.33 9.10 -2.97
N ILE A 85 5.51 8.69 -1.70
CA ILE A 85 5.21 7.32 -1.25
C ILE A 85 3.72 7.01 -1.43
N ARG A 86 2.84 7.96 -1.10
CA ARG A 86 1.40 7.82 -1.33
C ARG A 86 1.09 7.62 -2.82
N THR A 87 1.76 8.35 -3.70
CA THR A 87 1.59 8.23 -5.15
C THR A 87 2.02 6.84 -5.61
N LEU A 88 3.21 6.37 -5.20
CA LEU A 88 3.69 5.03 -5.52
C LEU A 88 2.69 3.94 -5.11
N LEU A 89 2.18 3.99 -3.88
CA LEU A 89 1.20 3.01 -3.39
C LEU A 89 -0.12 3.04 -4.17
N ILE A 90 -0.63 4.22 -4.52
CA ILE A 90 -1.87 4.35 -5.30
C ILE A 90 -1.66 3.87 -6.74
N HIS A 91 -0.52 4.18 -7.36
CA HIS A 91 -0.19 3.67 -8.70
C HIS A 91 0.00 2.15 -8.71
N GLY A 92 0.65 1.60 -7.69
CA GLY A 92 0.75 0.17 -7.45
C GLY A 92 -0.62 -0.50 -7.30
N ALA A 93 -1.53 0.11 -6.53
CA ALA A 93 -2.90 -0.40 -6.42
C ALA A 93 -3.66 -0.34 -7.76
N ARG A 94 -3.46 0.71 -8.57
CA ARG A 94 -4.04 0.83 -9.91
C ARG A 94 -3.53 -0.26 -10.85
N SER A 95 -2.23 -0.56 -10.82
CA SER A 95 -1.64 -1.60 -11.67
C SER A 95 -2.21 -2.98 -11.32
N VAL A 96 -2.44 -3.28 -10.04
CA VAL A 96 -3.12 -4.52 -9.60
C VAL A 96 -4.54 -4.60 -10.15
N ILE A 97 -5.33 -3.52 -10.02
CA ILE A 97 -6.71 -3.48 -10.53
C ILE A 97 -6.72 -3.68 -12.04
N LEU A 98 -5.79 -3.06 -12.77
CA LEU A 98 -5.67 -3.21 -14.21
C LEU A 98 -5.27 -4.63 -14.62
N ALA A 99 -4.21 -5.18 -14.02
CA ALA A 99 -3.69 -6.50 -14.33
C ALA A 99 -4.69 -7.62 -14.00
N ARG A 100 -5.50 -7.44 -12.95
CA ARG A 100 -6.49 -8.44 -12.52
C ARG A 100 -7.89 -8.21 -13.05
N ARG A 101 -8.14 -7.21 -13.90
CA ARG A 101 -9.50 -6.83 -14.35
C ARG A 101 -10.38 -7.99 -14.81
N HIS A 102 -9.77 -9.00 -15.45
CA HIS A 102 -10.45 -10.19 -16.00
C HIS A 102 -10.21 -11.47 -15.19
N LYS A 103 -9.43 -11.39 -14.11
CA LYS A 103 -9.02 -12.51 -13.25
C LYS A 103 -9.36 -12.27 -11.77
N LEU A 104 -10.18 -11.26 -11.48
CA LEU A 104 -10.64 -11.02 -10.11
C LEU A 104 -11.56 -12.16 -9.70
N LEU A 105 -11.22 -12.80 -8.58
CA LEU A 105 -12.08 -13.81 -7.99
C LEU A 105 -13.47 -13.20 -7.72
N PRO A 106 -14.56 -13.79 -8.25
CA PRO A 106 -15.92 -13.41 -7.89
C PRO A 106 -16.09 -13.43 -6.37
N GLY A 107 -16.79 -12.44 -5.81
CA GLY A 107 -17.00 -12.34 -4.35
C GLY A 107 -15.82 -11.79 -3.53
N SER A 108 -14.62 -11.69 -4.09
CA SER A 108 -13.47 -11.07 -3.41
C SER A 108 -13.78 -9.65 -2.92
N TRP A 109 -13.11 -9.21 -1.85
CA TRP A 109 -13.30 -7.85 -1.30
C TRP A 109 -13.11 -6.77 -2.37
N LEU A 110 -12.09 -6.93 -3.22
CA LEU A 110 -11.79 -5.97 -4.28
C LEU A 110 -12.84 -6.00 -5.39
N SER A 111 -13.32 -7.18 -5.79
CA SER A 111 -14.42 -7.32 -6.77
C SER A 111 -15.71 -6.66 -6.28
N ARG A 112 -16.12 -6.94 -5.03
CA ARG A 112 -17.28 -6.29 -4.40
C ARG A 112 -17.12 -4.77 -4.29
N LEU A 113 -15.90 -4.29 -4.04
CA LEU A 113 -15.63 -2.86 -3.98
C LEU A 113 -15.73 -2.20 -5.35
N LEU A 114 -15.16 -2.81 -6.38
CA LEU A 114 -15.22 -2.32 -7.77
C LEU A 114 -16.64 -2.34 -8.34
N ALA A 115 -17.49 -3.27 -7.88
CA ALA A 115 -18.89 -3.32 -8.28
C ALA A 115 -19.72 -2.12 -7.78
N ARG A 116 -19.32 -1.49 -6.65
CA ARG A 116 -20.10 -0.43 -5.98
C ARG A 116 -19.42 0.94 -5.93
N ARG A 117 -18.14 1.04 -6.26
CA ARG A 117 -17.35 2.29 -6.25
C ARG A 117 -16.52 2.40 -7.53
N ASN A 118 -16.22 3.65 -7.91
CA ASN A 118 -15.32 3.89 -9.03
C ASN A 118 -13.88 3.38 -8.76
N LYS A 119 -13.13 3.16 -9.84
CA LYS A 119 -11.78 2.57 -9.81
C LYS A 119 -10.78 3.37 -8.97
N ASN A 120 -10.88 4.70 -8.95
CA ASN A 120 -9.97 5.53 -8.16
C ASN A 120 -10.20 5.36 -6.65
N VAL A 121 -11.46 5.30 -6.22
CA VAL A 121 -11.80 4.99 -4.82
C VAL A 121 -11.33 3.59 -4.45
N ALA A 122 -11.52 2.61 -5.32
CA ALA A 122 -11.04 1.25 -5.10
C ALA A 122 -9.51 1.17 -5.00
N ALA A 123 -8.78 1.90 -5.86
CA ALA A 123 -7.32 1.97 -5.82
C ALA A 123 -6.81 2.57 -4.50
N VAL A 124 -7.42 3.67 -4.03
CA VAL A 124 -7.05 4.28 -2.75
C VAL A 124 -7.35 3.34 -1.58
N ALA A 125 -8.48 2.63 -1.61
CA ALA A 125 -8.82 1.65 -0.59
C ALA A 125 -7.84 0.46 -0.57
N LEU A 126 -7.45 -0.04 -1.75
CA LEU A 126 -6.45 -1.10 -1.87
C LEU A 126 -5.08 -0.63 -1.38
N ALA A 127 -4.66 0.61 -1.71
CA ALA A 127 -3.45 1.21 -1.18
C ALA A 127 -3.49 1.32 0.36
N ASN A 128 -4.62 1.69 0.96
CA ASN A 128 -4.78 1.70 2.42
C ASN A 128 -4.66 0.28 3.01
N LYS A 129 -5.28 -0.71 2.37
CA LYS A 129 -5.15 -2.12 2.78
C LYS A 129 -3.68 -2.57 2.71
N ASN A 130 -2.98 -2.26 1.61
CA ASN A 130 -1.56 -2.55 1.43
C ASN A 130 -0.71 -1.87 2.51
N ALA A 131 -0.96 -0.60 2.84
CA ALA A 131 -0.26 0.10 3.93
C ALA A 131 -0.39 -0.61 5.28
N ARG A 132 -1.55 -1.19 5.57
CA ARG A 132 -1.73 -1.98 6.80
C ARG A 132 -0.97 -3.30 6.77
N MET A 133 -0.93 -3.97 5.62
CA MET A 133 -0.17 -5.21 5.43
C MET A 133 1.34 -4.96 5.49
N LEU A 134 1.81 -3.86 4.88
CA LEU A 134 3.19 -3.40 4.96
C LEU A 134 3.66 -3.30 6.39
N TRP A 135 2.89 -2.63 7.25
CA TRP A 135 3.23 -2.53 8.66
C TRP A 135 3.36 -3.90 9.34
N VAL A 136 2.45 -4.84 9.06
CA VAL A 136 2.52 -6.20 9.63
C VAL A 136 3.80 -6.92 9.17
N LEU A 137 4.13 -6.87 7.87
CA LEU A 137 5.30 -7.56 7.34
C LEU A 137 6.63 -6.94 7.81
N LEU A 138 6.66 -5.62 8.02
CA LEU A 138 7.84 -4.92 8.52
C LEU A 138 8.09 -5.19 10.01
N THR A 139 7.03 -5.25 10.81
CA THR A 139 7.14 -5.35 12.27
C THR A 139 7.15 -6.78 12.81
N THR A 140 6.71 -7.75 12.01
CA THR A 140 6.60 -9.16 12.42
C THR A 140 7.40 -10.05 11.48
N ASP A 141 7.75 -11.26 11.92
CA ASP A 141 8.45 -12.23 11.08
C ASP A 141 7.54 -12.96 10.07
N LYS A 142 6.26 -12.56 9.98
CA LYS A 142 5.30 -13.20 9.07
C LYS A 142 5.63 -12.93 7.61
N GLU A 143 5.55 -13.96 6.79
CA GLU A 143 5.60 -13.81 5.34
C GLU A 143 4.23 -13.42 4.77
N PHE A 144 4.25 -12.86 3.56
CA PHE A 144 3.02 -12.50 2.86
C PHE A 144 2.30 -13.75 2.35
N SER A 145 1.04 -13.95 2.76
CA SER A 145 0.14 -14.93 2.17
C SER A 145 -0.87 -14.25 1.23
N PRO A 146 -0.94 -14.65 -0.06
CA PRO A 146 -1.87 -14.07 -1.03
C PRO A 146 -3.35 -14.15 -0.64
N GLU A 147 -3.71 -15.13 0.18
CA GLU A 147 -5.07 -15.38 0.67
C GLU A 147 -5.60 -14.18 1.47
N GLN A 148 -4.73 -13.51 2.22
CA GLN A 148 -5.06 -12.35 3.07
C GLN A 148 -5.44 -11.10 2.25
N THR A 149 -4.95 -11.01 1.01
CA THR A 149 -5.19 -9.84 0.13
C THR A 149 -6.51 -9.95 -0.63
N VAL A 150 -6.87 -11.17 -1.06
CA VAL A 150 -8.03 -11.41 -1.93
C VAL A 150 -9.29 -11.79 -1.14
N GLY A 151 -9.14 -12.29 0.07
CA GLY A 151 -10.26 -12.56 0.96
C GLY A 151 -9.81 -13.13 2.28
N ALA A 152 -9.74 -12.29 3.31
CA ALA A 152 -10.26 -12.73 4.59
C ALA A 152 -11.79 -12.80 4.44
N VAL A 153 -12.23 -13.93 3.89
CA VAL A 153 -13.54 -14.55 4.06
C VAL A 153 -13.22 -15.90 4.70
N TYR A 154 -14.04 -16.31 5.67
CA TYR A 154 -13.76 -17.17 6.84
C TYR A 154 -13.26 -16.35 8.04
N MET A 155 -14.10 -15.81 8.93
CA MET A 155 -15.53 -16.05 9.21
C MET A 155 -16.42 -14.84 8.87
#